data_AF-A0A8J7SHZ1-F1
#
_entry.id   AF-A0A8J7SHZ1-F1
#
_cell.length_a   1.000
_cell.length_b   1.000
_cell.length_c   1.000
_cell.angle_alpha   90.00
_cell.angle_beta   90.00
_cell.angle_gamma   90.00
#
_symmetry.space_group_name_H-M   'P 1'
#
loop_
_entity.id
_entity.type
_entity.pdbx_description
1 polymer ?
#
loop_
_entity_poly.entity_id
_entity_poly.type
_entity_poly.pdbx_seq_one_letter_code
_entity_poly.pdbx_strand_id
1 'polypeptide(L)'
;MASNDGDDIALLGGEDGWSDPAARRVLLRAVFRDDPELGERIAAGIERSGRATRDLTALLTLAHQAVQAGAKGTDAAGTDAALAARFRAQAGAPRAFMAEGQASARTYEPGEGKPAEAIFWPNPTRDPAQGLETLAPFARRVPLVDAATPLGSAGSCFAFEISHAFQRRGFNYVIAEKQPDGTAGVHSEGARPDRSVTDFCAAWGLLFNSPGFRQLAERAFGERSFDPLLVRMTHGDQSYWTDPYREGVGFTTPEAYEADRPRHLAAVRDALTRAKVFIVTLGLNECWRLLSDGSVLSRNPRGFSSYLTARPEVLTVERNVADIRRFAEIVRVHNPDLELILSVSPVPFMATTRADDTHVVAANTHSKAVLRVAAEEICRTDPKAHYFPSFELVTTCLKDPWEPDLRHVSRGAVDRVMQLFDAMFLKREA
;
A
#
# COMPACT_ATOMS: atom_id res chain seq x y z
N MET A 1 -36.50 28.51 43.43
CA MET A 1 -35.35 28.81 42.57
C MET A 1 -34.44 27.59 42.62
N ALA A 2 -34.69 26.63 41.75
CA ALA A 2 -33.79 25.49 41.57
C ALA A 2 -32.72 25.93 40.57
N SER A 3 -31.46 25.97 41.01
CA SER A 3 -30.31 26.10 40.13
C SER A 3 -30.27 24.86 39.26
N ASN A 4 -30.56 25.04 37.98
CA ASN A 4 -30.35 24.00 36.99
C ASN A 4 -28.83 23.86 36.84
N ASP A 5 -28.23 22.89 37.53
CA ASP A 5 -26.92 22.32 37.19
C ASP A 5 -27.07 21.63 35.83
N GLY A 6 -27.25 22.43 34.78
CA GLY A 6 -27.32 21.97 33.41
C GLY A 6 -25.92 21.53 33.01
N ASP A 7 -25.80 20.29 32.54
CA ASP A 7 -24.61 19.76 31.90
C ASP A 7 -23.93 20.84 31.03
N ASP A 8 -22.61 21.00 31.18
CA ASP A 8 -21.72 21.88 30.40
C ASP A 8 -21.74 21.48 28.90
N ILE A 9 -22.88 21.67 28.23
CA ILE A 9 -23.04 21.39 26.81
C ILE A 9 -22.41 22.55 26.04
N ALA A 10 -21.25 22.32 25.45
CA ALA A 10 -20.59 23.28 24.58
C ALA A 10 -21.38 23.43 23.25
N LEU A 11 -21.93 24.61 23.01
CA LEU A 11 -22.65 24.91 21.77
C LEU A 11 -21.71 25.54 20.74
N LEU A 12 -21.18 24.73 19.82
CA LEU A 12 -20.34 25.23 18.73
C LEU A 12 -21.22 25.86 17.62
N GLY A 13 -21.10 27.19 17.44
CA GLY A 13 -21.68 27.89 16.28
C GLY A 13 -23.18 28.22 16.36
N GLY A 14 -23.77 28.27 17.56
CA GLY A 14 -25.16 28.72 17.76
C GLY A 14 -25.36 30.25 17.70
N GLU A 15 -26.60 30.72 17.93
CA GLU A 15 -27.01 32.14 17.86
C GLU A 15 -26.19 33.06 18.80
N ASP A 16 -25.69 32.52 19.92
CA ASP A 16 -24.83 33.22 20.90
C ASP A 16 -23.31 33.05 20.65
N GLY A 17 -22.92 32.50 19.49
CA GLY A 17 -21.54 32.41 19.02
C GLY A 17 -20.57 31.84 20.06
N TRP A 18 -19.44 32.53 20.28
CA TRP A 18 -18.42 32.12 21.26
C TRP A 18 -18.59 32.79 22.63
N SER A 19 -19.79 33.27 22.96
CA SER A 19 -20.07 33.86 24.28
C SER A 19 -20.31 32.81 25.38
N ASP A 20 -20.55 31.55 24.99
CA ASP A 20 -20.57 30.39 25.90
C ASP A 20 -19.14 30.01 26.38
N PRO A 21 -18.86 30.01 27.71
CA PRO A 21 -17.59 29.54 28.26
C PRO A 21 -17.22 28.11 27.86
N ALA A 22 -18.18 27.18 27.78
CA ALA A 22 -17.91 25.80 27.42
C ALA A 22 -17.42 25.69 25.97
N ALA A 23 -18.11 26.36 25.02
CA ALA A 23 -17.67 26.46 23.63
C ALA A 23 -16.27 27.10 23.45
N ARG A 24 -15.95 28.17 24.22
CA ARG A 24 -14.61 28.79 24.19
C ARG A 24 -13.52 27.82 24.62
N ARG A 25 -13.75 27.09 25.71
CA ARG A 25 -12.77 26.12 26.24
C ARG A 25 -12.53 25.00 25.24
N VAL A 26 -13.56 24.48 24.58
CA VAL A 26 -13.41 23.49 23.50
C VAL A 26 -12.48 24.01 22.40
N LEU A 27 -12.71 25.24 21.91
CA LEU A 27 -11.85 25.80 20.86
C LEU A 27 -10.43 26.07 21.34
N LEU A 28 -10.24 26.68 22.50
CA LEU A 28 -8.91 27.03 22.98
C LEU A 28 -8.08 25.78 23.34
N ARG A 29 -8.71 24.71 23.82
CA ARG A 29 -8.06 23.39 23.93
C ARG A 29 -7.62 22.85 22.57
N ALA A 30 -8.42 23.05 21.52
CA ALA A 30 -8.07 22.61 20.18
C ALA A 30 -6.94 23.46 19.56
N VAL A 31 -6.94 24.77 19.80
CA VAL A 31 -5.89 25.71 19.36
C VAL A 31 -4.56 25.41 20.06
N PHE A 32 -4.59 25.17 21.37
CA PHE A 32 -3.42 24.93 22.21
C PHE A 32 -3.29 23.44 22.58
N ARG A 33 -3.62 22.53 21.66
CA ARG A 33 -3.63 21.07 21.90
C ARG A 33 -2.28 20.51 22.34
N ASP A 34 -1.19 21.14 21.93
CA ASP A 34 0.18 20.76 22.29
C ASP A 34 0.59 21.30 23.68
N ASP A 35 -0.22 22.18 24.27
CA ASP A 35 -0.06 22.69 25.63
C ASP A 35 -1.43 23.00 26.29
N PRO A 36 -2.16 21.96 26.75
CA PRO A 36 -3.53 22.11 27.25
C PRO A 36 -3.64 23.02 28.49
N GLU A 37 -2.64 23.00 29.37
CA GLU A 37 -2.60 23.86 30.56
C GLU A 37 -2.49 25.33 30.18
N LEU A 38 -1.67 25.66 29.18
CA LEU A 38 -1.57 27.02 28.66
C LEU A 38 -2.89 27.45 28.00
N GLY A 39 -3.53 26.54 27.27
CA GLY A 39 -4.86 26.75 26.70
C GLY A 39 -5.91 27.11 27.76
N GLU A 40 -5.96 26.38 28.87
CA GLU A 40 -6.85 26.68 30.01
C GLU A 40 -6.54 28.04 30.65
N ARG A 41 -5.24 28.37 30.83
CA ARG A 41 -4.85 29.67 31.39
C ARG A 41 -5.28 30.83 30.49
N ILE A 42 -5.18 30.66 29.18
CA ILE A 42 -5.65 31.65 28.20
C ILE A 42 -7.18 31.76 28.24
N ALA A 43 -7.89 30.62 28.29
CA ALA A 43 -9.36 30.60 28.39
C ALA A 43 -9.85 31.34 29.64
N ALA A 44 -9.32 31.00 30.82
CA ALA A 44 -9.63 31.68 32.08
C ALA A 44 -9.21 33.16 32.08
N GLY A 45 -8.14 33.51 31.38
CA GLY A 45 -7.73 34.90 31.17
C GLY A 45 -8.74 35.71 30.35
N ILE A 46 -9.25 35.12 29.27
CA ILE A 46 -10.27 35.73 28.41
C ILE A 46 -11.60 35.86 29.16
N GLU A 47 -12.03 34.82 29.89
CA GLU A 47 -13.23 34.85 30.73
C GLU A 47 -13.19 35.99 31.77
N ARG A 48 -12.07 36.13 32.50
CA ARG A 48 -11.88 37.19 33.50
C ARG A 48 -11.83 38.59 32.90
N SER A 49 -11.41 38.72 31.63
CA SER A 49 -11.32 40.03 30.98
C SER A 49 -12.68 40.66 30.69
N GLY A 50 -13.76 39.88 30.69
CA GLY A 50 -15.11 40.33 30.33
C GLY A 50 -15.24 40.81 28.88
N ARG A 51 -14.21 40.62 28.05
CA ARG A 51 -14.22 41.03 26.64
C ARG A 51 -15.17 40.14 25.85
N ALA A 52 -15.96 40.76 24.98
CA ALA A 52 -16.92 40.05 24.17
C ALA A 52 -16.24 39.16 23.11
N THR A 53 -16.63 37.88 23.07
CA THR A 53 -16.21 36.88 22.08
C THR A 53 -17.41 36.48 21.23
N ARG A 54 -17.94 37.43 20.45
CA ARG A 54 -19.17 37.19 19.67
C ARG A 54 -18.96 36.28 18.46
N ASP A 55 -17.74 36.27 17.90
CA ASP A 55 -17.36 35.43 16.76
C ASP A 55 -15.97 34.78 16.92
N LEU A 56 -15.64 33.88 16.00
CA LEU A 56 -14.41 33.07 16.03
C LEU A 56 -13.17 33.96 15.89
N THR A 57 -13.26 34.99 15.05
CA THR A 57 -12.16 35.92 14.80
C THR A 57 -11.82 36.71 16.05
N ALA A 58 -12.83 37.18 16.79
CA ALA A 58 -12.66 37.89 18.05
C ALA A 58 -11.99 37.01 19.11
N LEU A 59 -12.45 35.76 19.27
CA LEU A 59 -11.86 34.81 20.21
C LEU A 59 -10.39 34.51 19.90
N LEU A 60 -10.06 34.24 18.64
CA LEU A 60 -8.69 33.94 18.23
C LEU A 60 -7.77 35.15 18.29
N THR A 61 -8.31 36.36 18.06
CA THR A 61 -7.57 37.61 18.25
C THR A 61 -7.21 37.79 19.72
N LEU A 62 -8.14 37.54 20.64
CA LEU A 62 -7.87 37.61 22.08
C LEU A 62 -6.89 36.53 22.53
N ALA A 63 -7.00 35.32 21.99
CA ALA A 63 -6.03 34.25 22.24
C ALA A 63 -4.62 34.65 21.76
N HIS A 64 -4.51 35.19 20.54
CA HIS A 64 -3.24 35.69 20.02
C HIS A 64 -2.66 36.82 20.88
N GLN A 65 -3.48 37.79 21.29
CA GLN A 65 -3.06 38.87 22.18
C GLN A 65 -2.59 38.35 23.55
N ALA A 66 -3.29 37.39 24.14
CA ALA A 66 -2.90 36.74 25.38
C ALA A 66 -1.55 36.03 25.25
N VAL A 67 -1.32 35.37 24.11
CA VAL A 67 -0.03 34.73 23.82
C VAL A 67 1.10 35.74 23.66
N GLN A 68 0.86 36.84 22.94
CA GLN A 68 1.86 37.91 22.77
C GLN A 68 2.16 38.62 24.10
N ALA A 69 1.15 38.84 24.94
CA ALA A 69 1.34 39.43 26.27
C ALA A 69 2.15 38.49 27.18
N GLY A 70 1.80 37.20 27.22
CA GLY A 70 2.52 36.19 28.00
C GLY A 70 3.96 35.96 27.51
N ALA A 71 4.22 36.09 26.20
CA ALA A 71 5.55 36.00 25.63
C ALA A 71 6.46 37.20 25.99
N LYS A 72 5.86 38.37 26.25
CA LYS A 72 6.53 39.62 26.67
C LYS A 72 6.67 39.78 28.18
N GLY A 73 5.97 38.97 28.97
CA GLY A 73 6.05 38.96 30.43
C GLY A 73 7.42 38.52 30.90
N THR A 74 8.32 39.49 31.11
CA THR A 74 9.53 39.34 31.91
C THR A 74 9.48 40.36 33.03
N ASP A 75 9.10 39.92 34.21
CA ASP A 75 9.12 40.71 35.43
C ASP A 75 10.56 40.73 35.98
N ALA A 76 10.96 41.85 36.59
CA ALA A 76 12.30 42.10 37.15
C ALA A 76 12.75 41.15 38.29
N ALA A 77 12.02 40.07 38.55
CA ALA A 77 12.30 39.05 39.57
C ALA A 77 12.44 37.61 39.03
N GLY A 78 12.37 37.39 37.71
CA GLY A 78 12.80 36.12 37.09
C GLY A 78 11.88 34.90 37.25
N THR A 79 10.69 35.04 37.85
CA THR A 79 9.86 33.88 38.23
C THR A 79 8.93 33.31 37.17
N ASP A 80 9.08 33.60 35.87
CA ASP A 80 8.44 32.71 34.88
C ASP A 80 9.05 32.67 33.47
N ALA A 81 10.38 32.59 33.38
CA ALA A 81 11.06 32.40 32.11
C ALA A 81 10.57 31.14 31.35
N ALA A 82 10.17 30.10 32.09
CA ALA A 82 9.61 28.86 31.56
C ALA A 82 8.22 29.08 30.95
N LEU A 83 7.31 29.78 31.63
CA LEU A 83 6.00 30.11 31.07
C LEU A 83 6.10 31.04 29.86
N ALA A 84 6.96 32.06 29.92
CA ALA A 84 7.18 32.96 28.78
C ALA A 84 7.72 32.18 27.56
N ALA A 85 8.52 31.13 27.78
CA ALA A 85 8.95 30.22 26.72
C ALA A 85 7.80 29.38 26.15
N ARG A 86 6.90 28.85 27.00
CA ARG A 86 5.68 28.14 26.55
C ARG A 86 4.80 29.03 25.67
N PHE A 87 4.59 30.30 26.07
CA PHE A 87 3.88 31.27 25.23
C PHE A 87 4.57 31.55 23.90
N ARG A 88 5.89 31.70 23.88
CA ARG A 88 6.65 31.87 22.62
C ARG A 88 6.50 30.66 21.70
N ALA A 89 6.50 29.44 22.23
CA ALA A 89 6.30 28.21 21.46
C ALA A 89 4.91 28.16 20.78
N GLN A 90 3.88 28.75 21.41
CA GLN A 90 2.51 28.78 20.91
C GLN A 90 2.13 30.05 20.12
N ALA A 91 3.08 30.94 19.80
CA ALA A 91 2.83 32.24 19.16
C ALA A 91 2.09 32.15 17.82
N GLY A 92 2.30 31.07 17.06
CA GLY A 92 1.66 30.81 15.77
C GLY A 92 0.36 29.99 15.83
N ALA A 93 0.03 29.40 16.99
CA ALA A 93 -1.01 28.37 17.08
C ALA A 93 -2.41 28.84 16.64
N PRO A 94 -2.91 30.03 17.02
CA PRO A 94 -4.23 30.50 16.55
C PRO A 94 -4.32 30.66 15.03
N ARG A 95 -3.23 31.12 14.38
CA ARG A 95 -3.17 31.31 12.93
C ARG A 95 -3.09 29.96 12.20
N ALA A 96 -2.26 29.05 12.70
CA ALA A 96 -2.13 27.69 12.16
C ALA A 96 -3.46 26.94 12.24
N PHE A 97 -4.11 26.98 13.40
CA PHE A 97 -5.43 26.36 13.62
C PHE A 97 -6.49 26.83 12.62
N MET A 98 -6.56 28.15 12.35
CA MET A 98 -7.48 28.67 11.34
C MET A 98 -7.18 28.20 9.93
N ALA A 99 -5.89 28.16 9.55
CA ALA A 99 -5.49 27.67 8.24
C ALA A 99 -5.82 26.17 8.08
N GLU A 100 -5.58 25.36 9.11
CA GLU A 100 -5.95 23.93 9.16
C GLU A 100 -7.47 23.74 9.04
N GLY A 101 -8.25 24.51 9.80
CA GLY A 101 -9.73 24.46 9.75
C GLY A 101 -10.29 24.86 8.39
N GLN A 102 -9.75 25.92 7.78
CA GLN A 102 -10.14 26.34 6.43
C GLN A 102 -9.74 25.34 5.34
N ALA A 103 -8.60 24.64 5.50
CA ALA A 103 -8.22 23.56 4.61
C ALA A 103 -9.17 22.36 4.76
N SER A 104 -9.53 22.03 6.00
CA SER A 104 -10.46 20.95 6.35
C SER A 104 -11.87 21.20 5.80
N ALA A 105 -12.39 22.42 5.94
CA ALA A 105 -13.70 22.81 5.40
C ALA A 105 -13.78 22.65 3.87
N ARG A 106 -12.65 22.82 3.17
CA ARG A 106 -12.54 22.71 1.72
C ARG A 106 -12.10 21.32 1.25
N THR A 107 -12.13 20.31 2.14
CA THR A 107 -11.69 18.95 1.80
C THR A 107 -12.46 18.38 0.61
N TYR A 108 -13.78 18.63 0.59
CA TYR A 108 -14.71 18.15 -0.43
C TYR A 108 -14.99 19.20 -1.53
N GLU A 109 -14.27 20.32 -1.57
CA GLU A 109 -14.42 21.28 -2.66
C GLU A 109 -13.54 20.87 -3.85
N PRO A 110 -14.10 20.77 -5.07
CA PRO A 110 -13.30 20.67 -6.28
C PRO A 110 -12.43 21.94 -6.43
N GLY A 111 -11.14 21.78 -6.69
CA GLY A 111 -10.19 22.89 -6.77
C GLY A 111 -8.90 22.51 -7.49
N GLU A 112 -7.95 23.44 -7.62
CA GLU A 112 -6.69 23.21 -8.34
C GLU A 112 -5.93 22.00 -7.79
N GLY A 113 -5.98 20.89 -8.53
CA GLY A 113 -5.26 19.64 -8.21
C GLY A 113 -6.12 18.48 -7.68
N LYS A 114 -7.42 18.68 -7.39
CA LYS A 114 -8.33 17.58 -7.00
C LYS A 114 -9.41 17.37 -8.07
N PRO A 115 -9.38 16.25 -8.84
CA PRO A 115 -10.46 15.97 -9.78
C PRO A 115 -11.76 15.71 -9.00
N ALA A 116 -12.88 16.30 -9.46
CA ALA A 116 -14.18 16.17 -8.79
C ALA A 116 -14.60 14.70 -8.60
N GLU A 117 -14.23 13.85 -9.56
CA GLU A 117 -14.49 12.40 -9.57
C GLU A 117 -13.69 11.63 -8.50
N ALA A 118 -12.59 12.20 -7.99
CA ALA A 118 -11.86 11.64 -6.85
C ALA A 118 -12.46 12.08 -5.49
N ILE A 119 -13.39 13.03 -5.48
CA ILE A 119 -14.05 13.53 -4.27
C ILE A 119 -15.45 12.92 -4.13
N PHE A 120 -16.22 12.90 -5.22
CA PHE A 120 -17.64 12.55 -5.19
C PHE A 120 -17.94 11.31 -6.01
N TRP A 121 -18.23 10.20 -5.32
CA TRP A 121 -18.83 9.03 -5.93
C TRP A 121 -19.66 8.19 -4.92
N PRO A 122 -20.87 7.71 -5.30
CA PRO A 122 -21.66 8.19 -6.42
C PRO A 122 -22.08 9.64 -6.16
N ASN A 123 -22.12 10.49 -7.20
CA ASN A 123 -22.65 11.84 -7.06
C ASN A 123 -24.15 11.83 -7.38
N PRO A 124 -25.05 11.87 -6.39
CA PRO A 124 -26.50 11.79 -6.61
C PRO A 124 -27.08 13.03 -7.30
N THR A 125 -26.30 14.12 -7.41
CA THR A 125 -26.73 15.37 -8.06
C THR A 125 -26.34 15.47 -9.53
N ARG A 126 -25.58 14.49 -10.06
CA ARG A 126 -25.12 14.49 -11.45
C ARG A 126 -26.18 13.88 -12.37
N ASP A 127 -26.49 14.57 -13.47
CA ASP A 127 -27.38 14.11 -14.52
C ASP A 127 -26.67 14.20 -15.89
N PRO A 128 -26.47 13.07 -16.62
CA PRO A 128 -26.83 11.70 -16.23
C PRO A 128 -25.96 11.19 -15.08
N ALA A 129 -26.49 10.21 -14.34
CA ALA A 129 -25.71 9.49 -13.33
C ALA A 129 -24.48 8.85 -13.96
N GLN A 130 -23.36 8.88 -13.24
CA GLN A 130 -22.12 8.22 -13.65
C GLN A 130 -21.84 6.99 -12.78
N GLY A 131 -21.76 5.84 -13.43
CA GLY A 131 -21.26 4.62 -12.81
C GLY A 131 -19.72 4.57 -12.78
N LEU A 132 -19.20 3.66 -11.97
CA LEU A 132 -17.75 3.42 -11.81
C LEU A 132 -17.09 3.01 -13.12
N GLU A 133 -17.85 2.43 -14.05
CA GLU A 133 -17.37 2.00 -15.36
C GLU A 133 -16.88 3.13 -16.27
N THR A 134 -17.27 4.36 -15.96
CA THR A 134 -16.83 5.56 -16.68
C THR A 134 -15.64 6.27 -16.04
N LEU A 135 -15.20 5.82 -14.85
CA LEU A 135 -14.20 6.50 -14.05
C LEU A 135 -12.87 5.74 -14.02
N ALA A 136 -11.79 6.50 -13.83
CA ALA A 136 -10.48 5.95 -13.54
C ALA A 136 -10.20 6.12 -12.03
N PRO A 137 -9.91 5.05 -11.27
CA PRO A 137 -9.85 5.11 -9.81
C PRO A 137 -8.53 5.70 -9.29
N PHE A 138 -8.13 6.89 -9.74
CA PHE A 138 -6.93 7.59 -9.26
C PHE A 138 -7.14 9.10 -9.15
N ALA A 139 -6.51 9.72 -8.14
CA ALA A 139 -6.59 11.17 -7.93
C ALA A 139 -5.34 11.93 -8.40
N ARG A 140 -4.17 11.26 -8.32
CA ARG A 140 -2.86 11.87 -8.59
C ARG A 140 -2.10 11.07 -9.63
N ARG A 141 -1.49 11.78 -10.58
CA ARG A 141 -0.52 11.22 -11.52
C ARG A 141 0.87 11.21 -10.91
N VAL A 142 1.64 10.16 -11.20
CA VAL A 142 3.03 9.99 -10.77
C VAL A 142 3.84 9.54 -11.99
N PRO A 143 4.29 10.47 -12.85
CA PRO A 143 4.96 10.10 -14.11
C PRO A 143 6.38 9.54 -13.83
N LEU A 144 6.50 8.21 -13.80
CA LEU A 144 7.74 7.48 -13.51
C LEU A 144 8.33 6.78 -14.74
N VAL A 145 7.48 6.43 -15.70
CA VAL A 145 7.80 5.48 -16.77
C VAL A 145 7.77 6.14 -18.14
N ASP A 146 8.75 5.80 -18.96
CA ASP A 146 8.77 5.99 -20.42
C ASP A 146 9.18 4.66 -21.09
N ALA A 147 9.20 4.61 -22.42
CA ALA A 147 9.54 3.38 -23.15
C ALA A 147 10.94 2.84 -22.83
N ALA A 148 11.89 3.70 -22.44
CA ALA A 148 13.26 3.33 -22.12
C ALA A 148 13.47 2.93 -20.66
N THR A 149 12.52 3.24 -19.78
CA THR A 149 12.60 2.96 -18.34
C THR A 149 12.67 1.44 -18.11
N PRO A 150 13.74 0.92 -17.47
CA PRO A 150 13.83 -0.50 -17.16
C PRO A 150 12.72 -0.95 -16.19
N LEU A 151 11.76 -1.72 -16.69
CA LEU A 151 10.63 -2.22 -15.92
C LEU A 151 10.87 -3.67 -15.48
N GLY A 152 10.52 -3.99 -14.24
CA GLY A 152 10.37 -5.37 -13.82
C GLY A 152 9.06 -5.60 -13.07
N SER A 153 8.58 -6.84 -13.03
CA SER A 153 7.44 -7.20 -12.20
C SER A 153 7.58 -8.58 -11.59
N ALA A 154 6.92 -8.79 -10.45
CA ALA A 154 6.71 -10.09 -9.86
C ALA A 154 5.39 -10.11 -9.07
N GLY A 155 4.82 -11.30 -8.92
CA GLY A 155 3.62 -11.48 -8.12
C GLY A 155 2.80 -12.70 -8.51
N SER A 156 1.51 -12.63 -8.20
CA SER A 156 0.52 -13.66 -8.53
C SER A 156 0.20 -13.73 -10.04
N CYS A 157 -0.74 -14.60 -10.46
CA CYS A 157 -1.08 -14.83 -11.86
C CYS A 157 -1.37 -13.56 -12.67
N PHE A 158 -1.96 -12.54 -12.05
CA PHE A 158 -2.24 -11.26 -12.72
C PHE A 158 -0.97 -10.49 -13.13
N ALA A 159 0.15 -10.71 -12.45
CA ALA A 159 1.42 -10.08 -12.79
C ALA A 159 1.99 -10.56 -14.14
N PHE A 160 1.60 -11.76 -14.60
CA PHE A 160 1.93 -12.23 -15.95
C PHE A 160 1.34 -11.32 -17.01
N GLU A 161 0.05 -10.98 -16.88
CA GLU A 161 -0.64 -10.12 -17.84
C GLU A 161 0.03 -8.75 -17.97
N ILE A 162 0.44 -8.18 -16.84
CA ILE A 162 1.19 -6.91 -16.81
C ILE A 162 2.55 -7.07 -17.52
N SER A 163 3.31 -8.12 -17.21
CA SER A 163 4.63 -8.36 -17.83
C SER A 163 4.54 -8.57 -19.35
N HIS A 164 3.53 -9.33 -19.79
CA HIS A 164 3.30 -9.64 -21.19
C HIS A 164 2.84 -8.39 -21.93
N ALA A 165 1.97 -7.59 -21.31
CA ALA A 165 1.54 -6.32 -21.87
C ALA A 165 2.70 -5.35 -22.05
N PHE A 166 3.62 -5.22 -21.08
CA PHE A 166 4.81 -4.38 -21.24
C PHE A 166 5.68 -4.83 -22.43
N GLN A 167 5.94 -6.13 -22.55
CA GLN A 167 6.74 -6.67 -23.65
C GLN A 167 6.07 -6.46 -25.01
N ARG A 168 4.78 -6.78 -25.13
CA ARG A 168 4.01 -6.61 -26.39
C ARG A 168 3.91 -5.15 -26.82
N ARG A 169 3.90 -4.22 -25.85
CA ARG A 169 3.84 -2.78 -26.09
C ARG A 169 5.23 -2.14 -26.30
N GLY A 170 6.31 -2.92 -26.27
CA GLY A 170 7.66 -2.44 -26.56
C GLY A 170 8.32 -1.63 -25.44
N PHE A 171 7.85 -1.73 -24.20
CA PHE A 171 8.58 -1.17 -23.06
C PHE A 171 9.90 -1.92 -22.82
N ASN A 172 10.87 -1.23 -22.23
CA ASN A 172 12.12 -1.83 -21.75
C ASN A 172 11.87 -2.73 -20.53
N TYR A 173 11.23 -3.88 -20.75
CA TYR A 173 11.03 -4.90 -19.74
C TYR A 173 12.32 -5.69 -19.52
N VAL A 174 12.80 -5.70 -18.28
CA VAL A 174 14.04 -6.38 -17.90
C VAL A 174 13.84 -7.88 -18.02
N ILE A 175 14.71 -8.54 -18.81
CA ILE A 175 14.79 -9.99 -18.91
C ILE A 175 16.24 -10.39 -18.64
N ALA A 176 16.48 -11.00 -17.48
CA ALA A 176 17.75 -11.54 -17.02
C ALA A 176 17.84 -13.06 -17.20
N GLU A 177 16.70 -13.73 -17.11
CA GLU A 177 16.58 -15.17 -17.36
C GLU A 177 15.26 -15.45 -18.08
N LYS A 178 15.37 -16.16 -19.20
CA LYS A 178 14.21 -16.68 -19.92
C LYS A 178 13.67 -17.91 -19.20
N GLN A 179 12.41 -18.20 -19.49
CA GLN A 179 11.76 -19.33 -18.89
C GLN A 179 12.38 -20.67 -19.34
N PRO A 180 12.50 -21.67 -18.44
CA PRO A 180 13.15 -22.92 -18.78
C PRO A 180 12.41 -23.67 -19.89
N ASP A 181 13.18 -24.18 -20.84
CA ASP A 181 12.71 -24.83 -22.08
C ASP A 181 12.98 -26.35 -22.10
N GLY A 182 13.45 -26.92 -20.98
CA GLY A 182 13.86 -28.32 -20.86
C GLY A 182 15.37 -28.52 -20.95
N THR A 183 16.13 -27.52 -21.37
CA THR A 183 17.59 -27.59 -21.41
C THR A 183 18.17 -27.84 -20.02
N ALA A 184 19.23 -28.67 -19.95
CA ALA A 184 19.91 -29.05 -18.71
C ALA A 184 18.97 -29.66 -17.63
N GLY A 185 17.82 -30.22 -18.03
CA GLY A 185 16.89 -30.84 -17.11
C GLY A 185 15.99 -29.87 -16.34
N VAL A 186 15.93 -28.60 -16.74
CA VAL A 186 15.07 -27.57 -16.11
C VAL A 186 13.91 -27.23 -17.04
N HIS A 187 12.67 -27.39 -16.59
CA HIS A 187 11.48 -27.17 -17.40
C HIS A 187 10.46 -26.26 -16.70
N SER A 188 9.72 -25.49 -17.49
CA SER A 188 8.53 -24.79 -17.00
C SER A 188 7.41 -25.78 -16.73
N GLU A 189 6.70 -25.64 -15.61
CA GLU A 189 5.45 -26.36 -15.40
C GLU A 189 4.28 -25.68 -16.14
N GLY A 190 3.42 -26.49 -16.75
CA GLY A 190 2.19 -26.01 -17.40
C GLY A 190 2.37 -25.58 -18.87
N ALA A 191 1.23 -25.48 -19.56
CA ALA A 191 1.21 -25.05 -20.95
C ALA A 191 1.47 -23.55 -21.06
N ARG A 192 2.37 -23.16 -21.97
CA ARG A 192 2.61 -21.77 -22.37
C ARG A 192 1.90 -21.49 -23.69
N PRO A 193 0.76 -20.80 -23.70
CA PRO A 193 0.08 -20.48 -24.94
C PRO A 193 0.86 -19.48 -25.80
N ASP A 194 1.65 -18.59 -25.19
CA ASP A 194 2.51 -17.63 -25.88
C ASP A 194 3.98 -17.80 -25.42
N ARG A 195 4.85 -18.23 -26.35
CA ARG A 195 6.30 -18.38 -26.12
C ARG A 195 7.11 -17.18 -26.58
N SER A 196 6.47 -16.15 -27.13
CA SER A 196 7.15 -14.94 -27.62
C SER A 196 7.53 -13.96 -26.49
N VAL A 197 6.90 -14.10 -25.32
CA VAL A 197 7.12 -13.28 -24.12
C VAL A 197 7.59 -14.14 -22.95
N THR A 198 8.31 -13.52 -22.01
CA THR A 198 8.64 -14.14 -20.71
C THR A 198 7.62 -13.73 -19.65
N ASP A 199 7.44 -14.55 -18.63
CA ASP A 199 6.49 -14.26 -17.56
C ASP A 199 7.00 -13.23 -16.55
N PHE A 200 8.32 -13.23 -16.30
CA PHE A 200 8.97 -12.36 -15.33
C PHE A 200 10.42 -12.07 -15.75
N CYS A 201 11.08 -11.16 -15.03
CA CYS A 201 12.45 -10.77 -15.36
C CYS A 201 13.47 -11.88 -15.16
N ALA A 202 13.24 -12.76 -14.20
CA ALA A 202 13.92 -14.05 -14.12
C ALA A 202 12.88 -15.14 -13.85
N ALA A 203 13.28 -16.40 -13.99
CA ALA A 203 12.38 -17.53 -13.87
C ALA A 203 12.07 -17.88 -12.40
N TRP A 204 11.84 -16.89 -11.52
CA TRP A 204 11.57 -17.07 -10.08
C TRP A 204 10.17 -17.63 -9.80
N GLY A 205 9.30 -17.67 -10.81
CA GLY A 205 7.97 -18.23 -10.68
C GLY A 205 6.95 -17.29 -10.04
N LEU A 206 5.78 -17.82 -9.70
CA LEU A 206 4.73 -17.03 -9.05
C LEU A 206 5.10 -16.71 -7.60
N LEU A 207 4.97 -15.43 -7.22
CA LEU A 207 5.09 -14.98 -5.83
C LEU A 207 3.69 -14.63 -5.32
N PHE A 208 3.06 -15.56 -4.62
CA PHE A 208 1.68 -15.36 -4.17
C PHE A 208 1.57 -14.52 -2.91
N ASN A 209 2.55 -14.60 -2.00
CA ASN A 209 2.52 -13.97 -0.68
C ASN A 209 3.74 -13.05 -0.48
N SER A 210 3.63 -12.09 0.44
CA SER A 210 4.69 -11.11 0.72
C SER A 210 5.99 -11.73 1.25
N PRO A 211 6.00 -12.81 2.09
CA PRO A 211 7.22 -13.53 2.41
C PRO A 211 7.97 -14.03 1.18
N GLY A 212 7.28 -14.45 0.11
CA GLY A 212 7.90 -14.89 -1.14
C GLY A 212 8.80 -13.81 -1.77
N PHE A 213 8.37 -12.55 -1.73
CA PHE A 213 9.20 -11.42 -2.20
C PHE A 213 10.43 -11.23 -1.31
N ARG A 214 10.25 -11.15 0.02
CA ARG A 214 11.37 -11.03 0.97
C ARG A 214 12.38 -12.16 0.77
N GLN A 215 11.91 -13.40 0.74
CA GLN A 215 12.74 -14.60 0.60
C GLN A 215 13.45 -14.65 -0.76
N LEU A 216 12.83 -14.16 -1.83
CA LEU A 216 13.48 -14.04 -3.13
C LEU A 216 14.72 -13.14 -3.04
N ALA A 217 14.58 -11.95 -2.45
CA ALA A 217 15.70 -11.03 -2.26
C ALA A 217 16.74 -11.59 -1.28
N GLU A 218 16.31 -12.16 -0.15
CA GLU A 218 17.21 -12.78 0.83
C GLU A 218 18.08 -13.88 0.22
N ARG A 219 17.46 -14.77 -0.59
CA ARG A 219 18.17 -15.84 -1.30
C ARG A 219 19.12 -15.30 -2.35
N ALA A 220 18.67 -14.31 -3.12
CA ALA A 220 19.45 -13.76 -4.22
C ALA A 220 20.70 -13.01 -3.72
N PHE A 221 20.57 -12.22 -2.65
CA PHE A 221 21.66 -11.39 -2.12
C PHE A 221 22.41 -12.03 -0.95
N GLY A 222 22.00 -13.20 -0.48
CA GLY A 222 22.71 -13.95 0.57
C GLY A 222 22.47 -13.42 1.99
N GLU A 223 21.38 -12.68 2.21
CA GLU A 223 21.01 -12.14 3.53
C GLU A 223 20.50 -13.21 4.50
N ARG A 224 20.06 -14.35 3.97
CA ARG A 224 19.66 -15.53 4.74
C ARG A 224 20.01 -16.79 3.96
N SER A 225 20.57 -17.78 4.66
CA SER A 225 20.78 -19.11 4.09
C SER A 225 19.48 -19.90 4.03
N PHE A 226 19.27 -20.60 2.93
CA PHE A 226 18.17 -21.54 2.74
C PHE A 226 18.77 -22.89 2.35
N ASP A 227 18.45 -23.90 3.13
CA ASP A 227 18.80 -25.28 2.81
C ASP A 227 18.03 -25.71 1.56
N PRO A 228 18.69 -26.41 0.61
CA PRO A 228 18.01 -27.04 -0.51
C PRO A 228 16.83 -27.90 -0.02
N LEU A 229 15.64 -27.61 -0.53
CA LEU A 229 14.45 -28.40 -0.29
C LEU A 229 13.82 -28.71 -1.64
N LEU A 230 13.72 -29.99 -1.97
CA LEU A 230 13.08 -30.46 -3.19
C LEU A 230 11.92 -31.37 -2.86
N VAL A 231 10.81 -31.13 -3.54
CA VAL A 231 9.58 -31.93 -3.42
C VAL A 231 9.42 -32.74 -4.69
N ARG A 232 9.29 -34.06 -4.55
CA ARG A 232 9.03 -34.94 -5.70
C ARG A 232 7.59 -34.82 -6.13
N MET A 233 7.39 -34.56 -7.41
CA MET A 233 6.09 -34.51 -8.08
C MET A 233 5.98 -35.66 -9.07
N THR A 234 4.78 -36.22 -9.18
CA THR A 234 4.44 -37.24 -10.19
C THR A 234 3.20 -36.78 -10.94
N HIS A 235 3.28 -36.76 -12.27
CA HIS A 235 2.17 -36.47 -13.16
C HIS A 235 2.13 -37.52 -14.27
N GLY A 236 1.14 -38.41 -14.23
CA GLY A 236 1.15 -39.62 -15.06
C GLY A 236 2.40 -40.45 -14.80
N ASP A 237 3.11 -40.81 -15.86
CA ASP A 237 4.35 -41.61 -15.80
C ASP A 237 5.62 -40.76 -15.58
N GLN A 238 5.49 -39.44 -15.50
CA GLN A 238 6.62 -38.53 -15.34
C GLN A 238 6.81 -38.15 -13.87
N SER A 239 8.05 -38.23 -13.38
CA SER A 239 8.48 -37.68 -12.10
C SER A 239 9.46 -36.54 -12.31
N TYR A 240 9.32 -35.48 -11.52
CA TYR A 240 10.26 -34.37 -11.46
C TYR A 240 10.33 -33.81 -10.03
N TRP A 241 11.29 -32.93 -9.78
CA TRP A 241 11.50 -32.24 -8.52
C TRP A 241 11.09 -30.78 -8.64
N THR A 242 10.57 -30.21 -7.57
CA THR A 242 10.24 -28.78 -7.49
C THR A 242 10.89 -28.12 -6.28
N ASP A 243 11.27 -26.86 -6.46
CA ASP A 243 11.70 -25.99 -5.36
C ASP A 243 10.46 -25.27 -4.81
N PRO A 244 10.09 -25.44 -3.53
CA PRO A 244 8.90 -24.82 -2.95
C PRO A 244 8.93 -23.30 -2.93
N TYR A 245 10.09 -22.69 -3.16
CA TYR A 245 10.27 -21.24 -3.26
C TYR A 245 10.26 -20.73 -4.70
N ARG A 246 10.16 -21.61 -5.71
CA ARG A 246 10.22 -21.27 -7.15
C ARG A 246 9.09 -21.96 -7.92
N GLU A 247 7.88 -21.40 -7.80
CA GLU A 247 6.67 -21.99 -8.36
C GLU A 247 6.68 -22.03 -9.90
N GLY A 248 6.38 -23.18 -10.47
CA GLY A 248 6.26 -23.33 -11.93
C GLY A 248 7.57 -23.67 -12.63
N VAL A 249 8.60 -24.08 -11.89
CA VAL A 249 9.85 -24.61 -12.44
C VAL A 249 10.12 -26.00 -11.86
N GLY A 250 10.26 -26.98 -12.74
CA GLY A 250 10.59 -28.37 -12.41
C GLY A 250 12.00 -28.77 -12.86
N PHE A 251 12.55 -29.74 -12.14
CA PHE A 251 13.91 -30.28 -12.35
C PHE A 251 13.84 -31.80 -12.56
N THR A 252 14.51 -32.31 -13.58
CA THR A 252 14.54 -33.77 -13.83
C THR A 252 15.30 -34.52 -12.74
N THR A 253 16.35 -33.91 -12.17
CA THR A 253 17.15 -34.48 -11.08
C THR A 253 17.54 -33.41 -10.04
N PRO A 254 17.91 -33.79 -8.81
CA PRO A 254 18.46 -32.86 -7.83
C PRO A 254 19.74 -32.16 -8.29
N GLU A 255 20.60 -32.84 -9.06
CA GLU A 255 21.83 -32.27 -9.60
C GLU A 255 21.53 -31.17 -10.63
N ALA A 256 20.45 -31.30 -11.40
CA ALA A 256 19.98 -30.23 -12.29
C ALA A 256 19.57 -28.98 -11.49
N TYR A 257 18.92 -29.15 -10.34
CA TYR A 257 18.62 -28.03 -9.43
C TYR A 257 19.90 -27.38 -8.88
N GLU A 258 20.86 -28.17 -8.41
CA GLU A 258 22.11 -27.66 -7.83
C GLU A 258 22.94 -26.88 -8.86
N ALA A 259 23.01 -27.39 -10.09
CA ALA A 259 23.69 -26.71 -11.20
C ALA A 259 22.97 -25.41 -11.61
N ASP A 260 21.63 -25.40 -11.55
CA ASP A 260 20.81 -24.26 -11.95
C ASP A 260 20.77 -23.14 -10.91
N ARG A 261 20.73 -23.49 -9.62
CA ARG A 261 20.55 -22.55 -8.51
C ARG A 261 21.49 -21.33 -8.55
N PRO A 262 22.82 -21.44 -8.69
CA PRO A 262 23.69 -20.27 -8.73
C PRO A 262 23.43 -19.37 -9.96
N ARG A 263 23.11 -19.98 -11.10
CA ARG A 263 22.74 -19.28 -12.35
C ARG A 263 21.44 -18.51 -12.17
N HIS A 264 20.42 -19.14 -11.61
CA HIS A 264 19.14 -18.52 -11.32
C HIS A 264 19.28 -17.35 -10.32
N LEU A 265 19.96 -17.54 -9.20
CA LEU A 265 20.15 -16.48 -8.20
C LEU A 265 20.96 -15.30 -8.77
N ALA A 266 21.92 -15.54 -9.67
CA ALA A 266 22.61 -14.48 -10.39
C ALA A 266 21.66 -13.69 -11.31
N ALA A 267 20.76 -14.36 -12.02
CA ALA A 267 19.75 -13.70 -12.84
C ALA A 267 18.74 -12.90 -12.01
N VAL A 268 18.35 -13.40 -10.83
CA VAL A 268 17.48 -12.67 -9.89
C VAL A 268 18.17 -11.37 -9.45
N ARG A 269 19.45 -11.42 -9.06
CA ARG A 269 20.24 -10.22 -8.71
C ARG A 269 20.34 -9.25 -9.88
N ASP A 270 20.64 -9.73 -11.08
CA ASP A 270 20.73 -8.90 -12.28
C ASP A 270 19.40 -8.18 -12.56
N ALA A 271 18.28 -8.90 -12.55
CA ALA A 271 16.96 -8.33 -12.77
C ALA A 271 16.62 -7.21 -11.75
N LEU A 272 16.83 -7.49 -10.46
CA LEU A 272 16.52 -6.54 -9.38
C LEU A 272 17.47 -5.33 -9.37
N THR A 273 18.71 -5.50 -9.85
CA THR A 273 19.70 -4.41 -9.93
C THR A 273 19.48 -3.53 -11.17
N ARG A 274 18.98 -4.09 -12.27
CA ARG A 274 18.72 -3.34 -13.51
C ARG A 274 17.39 -2.61 -13.55
N ALA A 275 16.36 -3.12 -12.86
CA ALA A 275 15.05 -2.49 -12.83
C ALA A 275 15.11 -1.08 -12.22
N LYS A 276 14.46 -0.10 -12.83
CA LYS A 276 14.26 1.24 -12.24
C LYS A 276 12.89 1.37 -11.59
N VAL A 277 11.88 0.73 -12.18
CA VAL A 277 10.55 0.59 -11.59
C VAL A 277 10.23 -0.89 -11.50
N PHE A 278 9.87 -1.35 -10.30
CA PHE A 278 9.49 -2.74 -10.06
C PHE A 278 8.04 -2.85 -9.54
N ILE A 279 7.21 -3.56 -10.29
CA ILE A 279 5.81 -3.76 -9.97
C ILE A 279 5.68 -5.01 -9.08
N VAL A 280 5.15 -4.82 -7.87
CA VAL A 280 4.85 -5.87 -6.90
C VAL A 280 3.35 -6.08 -6.85
N THR A 281 2.88 -7.23 -7.34
CA THR A 281 1.45 -7.58 -7.34
C THR A 281 1.13 -8.60 -6.25
N LEU A 282 0.56 -8.11 -5.14
CA LEU A 282 0.20 -8.89 -3.95
C LEU A 282 -0.99 -9.82 -4.23
N GLY A 283 -0.83 -11.11 -3.98
CA GLY A 283 -1.79 -12.14 -4.40
C GLY A 283 -2.70 -12.70 -3.31
N LEU A 284 -2.07 -13.31 -2.30
CA LEU A 284 -2.69 -14.12 -1.25
C LEU A 284 -2.14 -13.68 0.11
N ASN A 285 -3.05 -13.56 1.08
CA ASN A 285 -2.75 -13.34 2.49
C ASN A 285 -2.77 -14.65 3.31
N GLU A 286 -3.16 -15.76 2.70
CA GLU A 286 -3.02 -17.11 3.24
C GLU A 286 -1.78 -17.76 2.63
N CYS A 287 -0.92 -18.29 3.48
CA CYS A 287 0.31 -18.95 3.06
C CYS A 287 0.57 -20.22 3.88
N TRP A 288 1.68 -20.89 3.59
CA TRP A 288 2.10 -22.09 4.29
C TRP A 288 3.52 -21.92 4.81
N ARG A 289 3.66 -21.93 6.13
CA ARG A 289 4.94 -21.75 6.81
C ARG A 289 5.55 -23.11 7.15
N LEU A 290 6.81 -23.30 6.79
CA LEU A 290 7.61 -24.45 7.21
C LEU A 290 7.87 -24.41 8.71
N LEU A 291 7.72 -25.58 9.33
CA LEU A 291 7.93 -25.76 10.77
C LEU A 291 9.41 -25.77 11.15
N SER A 292 10.30 -26.13 10.21
CA SER A 292 11.74 -26.26 10.45
C SER A 292 12.44 -24.94 10.70
N ASP A 293 12.12 -23.91 9.91
CA ASP A 293 12.87 -22.65 9.89
C ASP A 293 11.99 -21.40 9.73
N GLY A 294 10.66 -21.58 9.71
CA GLY A 294 9.70 -20.48 9.56
C GLY A 294 9.70 -19.81 8.19
N SER A 295 10.40 -20.35 7.19
CA SER A 295 10.24 -19.90 5.81
C SER A 295 8.86 -20.24 5.27
N VAL A 296 8.44 -19.56 4.21
CA VAL A 296 7.09 -19.66 3.65
C VAL A 296 7.18 -20.18 2.23
N LEU A 297 6.33 -21.15 1.90
CA LEU A 297 6.24 -21.72 0.56
C LEU A 297 5.61 -20.71 -0.40
N SER A 298 6.05 -20.71 -1.66
CA SER A 298 5.47 -19.84 -2.69
C SER A 298 4.00 -20.16 -2.92
N ARG A 299 3.60 -21.44 -2.80
CA ARG A 299 2.23 -21.93 -2.95
C ARG A 299 1.85 -22.93 -1.86
N ASN A 300 0.61 -23.39 -1.87
CA ASN A 300 0.18 -24.51 -1.03
C ASN A 300 1.08 -25.74 -1.24
N PRO A 301 1.33 -26.54 -0.19
CA PRO A 301 2.16 -27.72 -0.26
C PRO A 301 1.71 -28.68 -1.35
N ARG A 302 2.68 -29.35 -1.95
CA ARG A 302 2.45 -30.43 -2.90
C ARG A 302 3.00 -31.72 -2.33
N GLY A 303 2.24 -32.82 -2.43
CA GLY A 303 2.58 -34.09 -1.80
C GLY A 303 2.36 -34.11 -0.29
N PHE A 304 2.00 -35.28 0.26
CA PHE A 304 1.63 -35.42 1.67
C PHE A 304 2.75 -35.03 2.65
N SER A 305 4.00 -35.37 2.34
CA SER A 305 5.15 -35.01 3.18
C SER A 305 5.28 -33.51 3.40
N SER A 306 5.02 -32.70 2.38
CA SER A 306 5.06 -31.23 2.48
C SER A 306 3.94 -30.68 3.39
N TYR A 307 2.78 -31.35 3.45
CA TYR A 307 1.71 -31.01 4.39
C TYR A 307 2.06 -31.39 5.83
N LEU A 308 2.92 -32.38 6.05
CA LEU A 308 3.41 -32.72 7.40
C LEU A 308 4.38 -31.65 7.93
N THR A 309 5.19 -31.06 7.06
CA THR A 309 6.26 -30.12 7.42
C THR A 309 5.85 -28.64 7.38
N ALA A 310 4.68 -28.32 6.82
CA ALA A 310 4.17 -26.95 6.74
C ALA A 310 2.83 -26.80 7.47
N ARG A 311 2.52 -25.59 7.93
CA ARG A 311 1.21 -25.25 8.48
C ARG A 311 0.63 -24.01 7.80
N PRO A 312 -0.70 -23.95 7.64
CA PRO A 312 -1.33 -22.76 7.10
C PRO A 312 -1.17 -21.59 8.05
N GLU A 313 -1.02 -20.39 7.49
CA GLU A 313 -0.89 -19.14 8.23
C GLU A 313 -1.63 -18.02 7.49
N VAL A 314 -2.35 -17.19 8.24
CA VAL A 314 -2.98 -15.97 7.73
C VAL A 314 -2.09 -14.80 8.16
N LEU A 315 -1.50 -14.10 7.18
CA LEU A 315 -0.59 -13.00 7.47
C LEU A 315 -1.36 -11.76 7.98
N THR A 316 -0.75 -10.98 8.86
CA THR A 316 -1.31 -9.70 9.30
C THR A 316 -0.88 -8.55 8.38
N VAL A 317 -1.50 -7.37 8.52
CA VAL A 317 -1.08 -6.16 7.80
C VAL A 317 0.40 -5.87 8.07
N GLU A 318 0.79 -5.86 9.35
CA GLU A 318 2.14 -5.54 9.80
C GLU A 318 3.16 -6.52 9.22
N ARG A 319 2.81 -7.81 9.14
CA ARG A 319 3.69 -8.81 8.56
C ARG A 319 3.89 -8.58 7.06
N ASN A 320 2.82 -8.32 6.32
CA ASN A 320 2.92 -8.00 4.90
C ASN A 320 3.77 -6.74 4.64
N VAL A 321 3.56 -5.69 5.45
CA VAL A 321 4.34 -4.46 5.39
C VAL A 321 5.82 -4.73 5.66
N ALA A 322 6.14 -5.50 6.71
CA ALA A 322 7.51 -5.84 7.06
C ALA A 322 8.20 -6.66 5.96
N ASP A 323 7.51 -7.64 5.37
CA ASP A 323 8.06 -8.48 4.31
C ASP A 323 8.39 -7.67 3.04
N ILE A 324 7.48 -6.81 2.58
CA ILE A 324 7.73 -5.98 1.38
C ILE A 324 8.75 -4.87 1.65
N ARG A 325 8.74 -4.24 2.83
CA ARG A 325 9.78 -3.28 3.21
C ARG A 325 11.16 -3.93 3.23
N ARG A 326 11.28 -5.12 3.84
CA ARG A 326 12.54 -5.86 3.88
C ARG A 326 13.02 -6.24 2.48
N PHE A 327 12.11 -6.65 1.58
CA PHE A 327 12.45 -6.84 0.16
C PHE A 327 13.05 -5.55 -0.44
N ALA A 328 12.36 -4.41 -0.28
CA ALA A 328 12.80 -3.13 -0.81
C ALA A 328 14.17 -2.70 -0.25
N GLU A 329 14.37 -2.86 1.06
CA GLU A 329 15.64 -2.55 1.75
C GLU A 329 16.81 -3.35 1.19
N ILE A 330 16.66 -4.68 1.08
CA ILE A 330 17.72 -5.56 0.54
C ILE A 330 18.08 -5.14 -0.89
N VAL A 331 17.08 -4.94 -1.74
CA VAL A 331 17.34 -4.60 -3.14
C VAL A 331 17.98 -3.20 -3.26
N ARG A 332 17.52 -2.23 -2.46
CA ARG A 332 18.02 -0.84 -2.51
C ARG A 332 19.44 -0.67 -1.97
N VAL A 333 20.00 -1.64 -1.25
CA VAL A 333 21.45 -1.68 -0.97
C VAL A 333 22.25 -1.74 -2.29
N HIS A 334 21.73 -2.46 -3.28
CA HIS A 334 22.38 -2.67 -4.58
C HIS A 334 21.82 -1.78 -5.70
N ASN A 335 20.59 -1.28 -5.52
CA ASN A 335 19.90 -0.40 -6.46
C ASN A 335 19.14 0.70 -5.71
N PRO A 336 19.84 1.74 -5.22
CA PRO A 336 19.24 2.77 -4.36
C PRO A 336 18.08 3.55 -5.00
N ASP A 337 18.01 3.55 -6.34
CA ASP A 337 17.03 4.28 -7.13
C ASP A 337 15.75 3.49 -7.41
N LEU A 338 15.64 2.24 -6.97
CA LEU A 338 14.48 1.41 -7.25
C LEU A 338 13.18 2.04 -6.72
N GLU A 339 12.28 2.36 -7.64
CA GLU A 339 10.90 2.72 -7.37
C GLU A 339 10.02 1.47 -7.35
N LEU A 340 9.08 1.40 -6.42
CA LEU A 340 8.09 0.34 -6.32
C LEU A 340 6.72 0.82 -6.77
N ILE A 341 6.04 0.01 -7.57
CA ILE A 341 4.61 0.15 -7.81
C ILE A 341 3.92 -1.06 -7.17
N LEU A 342 3.10 -0.79 -6.17
CA LEU A 342 2.34 -1.81 -5.43
C LEU A 342 0.94 -1.94 -6.01
N SER A 343 0.51 -3.18 -6.25
CA SER A 343 -0.82 -3.51 -6.72
C SER A 343 -1.35 -4.72 -5.97
N VAL A 344 -2.68 -4.82 -5.81
CA VAL A 344 -3.35 -6.03 -5.33
C VAL A 344 -3.92 -6.79 -6.52
N SER A 345 -3.77 -8.11 -6.52
CA SER A 345 -4.31 -8.97 -7.56
C SER A 345 -5.82 -9.13 -7.42
N PRO A 346 -6.61 -8.93 -8.48
CA PRO A 346 -8.06 -9.15 -8.45
C PRO A 346 -8.44 -10.64 -8.44
N VAL A 347 -7.51 -11.53 -8.83
CA VAL A 347 -7.80 -12.96 -8.99
C VAL A 347 -8.36 -13.56 -7.68
N PRO A 348 -9.55 -14.18 -7.72
CA PRO A 348 -10.19 -14.74 -6.54
C PRO A 348 -9.51 -16.03 -6.06
N PHE A 349 -9.69 -16.32 -4.77
CA PHE A 349 -9.28 -17.60 -4.17
C PHE A 349 -10.02 -18.77 -4.83
N MET A 350 -9.29 -19.86 -5.08
CA MET A 350 -9.90 -21.15 -5.38
C MET A 350 -10.27 -21.92 -4.11
N ALA A 351 -9.49 -21.73 -3.05
CA ALA A 351 -9.61 -22.45 -1.80
C ALA A 351 -9.09 -21.57 -0.66
N THR A 352 -9.53 -21.88 0.56
CA THR A 352 -9.05 -21.27 1.80
C THR A 352 -8.70 -22.37 2.80
N THR A 353 -7.71 -22.11 3.65
CA THR A 353 -7.34 -22.98 4.78
C THR A 353 -8.26 -22.78 5.98
N ARG A 354 -9.25 -21.89 5.87
CA ARG A 354 -10.19 -21.49 6.94
C ARG A 354 -11.60 -22.04 6.72
N ALA A 355 -11.74 -23.06 5.88
CA ALA A 355 -13.05 -23.56 5.45
C ALA A 355 -13.89 -24.15 6.60
N ASP A 356 -13.29 -24.45 7.75
CA ASP A 356 -14.00 -24.95 8.94
C ASP A 356 -15.00 -23.93 9.51
N ASP A 357 -14.72 -22.63 9.37
CA ASP A 357 -15.56 -21.55 9.92
C ASP A 357 -15.78 -20.35 8.97
N THR A 358 -15.06 -20.28 7.85
CA THR A 358 -15.04 -19.13 6.95
C THR A 358 -15.26 -19.56 5.50
N HIS A 359 -16.33 -19.06 4.86
CA HIS A 359 -16.57 -19.28 3.44
C HIS A 359 -15.45 -18.65 2.58
N VAL A 360 -15.05 -19.31 1.49
CA VAL A 360 -13.92 -18.90 0.63
C VAL A 360 -14.04 -17.46 0.09
N VAL A 361 -15.26 -17.01 -0.21
CA VAL A 361 -15.51 -15.62 -0.64
C VAL A 361 -15.19 -14.61 0.47
N ALA A 362 -15.58 -14.90 1.71
CA ALA A 362 -15.26 -14.04 2.85
C ALA A 362 -13.76 -14.04 3.17
N ALA A 363 -13.11 -15.21 3.07
CA ALA A 363 -11.67 -15.34 3.22
C ALA A 363 -10.91 -14.55 2.13
N ASN A 364 -11.36 -14.60 0.88
CA ASN A 364 -10.81 -13.81 -0.21
C ASN A 364 -10.98 -12.30 0.05
N THR A 365 -12.17 -11.84 0.44
CA THR A 365 -12.40 -10.43 0.78
C THR A 365 -11.46 -9.95 1.89
N HIS A 366 -11.33 -10.73 2.97
CA HIS A 366 -10.38 -10.45 4.04
C HIS A 366 -8.94 -10.38 3.50
N SER A 367 -8.53 -11.36 2.69
CA SER A 367 -7.19 -11.37 2.09
C SER A 367 -6.90 -10.12 1.27
N LYS A 368 -7.82 -9.68 0.40
CA LYS A 368 -7.59 -8.49 -0.44
C LYS A 368 -7.60 -7.22 0.38
N ALA A 369 -8.46 -7.12 1.40
CA ALA A 369 -8.50 -5.98 2.32
C ALA A 369 -7.18 -5.83 3.09
N VAL A 370 -6.66 -6.91 3.68
CA VAL A 370 -5.37 -6.88 4.41
C VAL A 370 -4.23 -6.45 3.49
N LEU A 371 -4.14 -7.01 2.28
CA LEU A 371 -3.09 -6.65 1.32
C LEU A 371 -3.23 -5.20 0.84
N ARG A 372 -4.46 -4.70 0.67
CA ARG A 372 -4.72 -3.31 0.28
C ARG A 372 -4.29 -2.32 1.36
N VAL A 373 -4.57 -2.63 2.62
CA VAL A 373 -4.12 -1.82 3.77
C VAL A 373 -2.59 -1.85 3.87
N ALA A 374 -1.96 -3.02 3.71
CA ALA A 374 -0.51 -3.13 3.72
C ALA A 374 0.14 -2.29 2.61
N ALA A 375 -0.42 -2.31 1.39
CA ALA A 375 0.07 -1.47 0.29
C ALA A 375 -0.06 0.03 0.59
N GLU A 376 -1.17 0.46 1.22
CA GLU A 376 -1.38 1.84 1.67
C GLU A 376 -0.31 2.28 2.69
N GLU A 377 -0.07 1.45 3.71
CA GLU A 377 0.90 1.76 4.75
C GLU A 377 2.32 1.89 4.21
N ILE A 378 2.70 1.04 3.25
CA ILE A 378 3.99 1.14 2.58
C ILE A 378 4.07 2.46 1.80
N CYS A 379 3.09 2.77 0.93
CA CYS A 379 3.10 4.02 0.15
C CYS A 379 3.08 5.29 1.01
N ARG A 380 2.44 5.24 2.19
CA ARG A 380 2.41 6.38 3.13
C ARG A 380 3.77 6.64 3.77
N THR A 381 4.63 5.64 3.89
CA THR A 381 5.88 5.70 4.67
C THR A 381 7.14 5.58 3.82
N ASP A 382 7.02 5.08 2.59
CA ASP A 382 8.10 4.98 1.62
C ASP A 382 7.83 5.94 0.44
N PRO A 383 8.60 7.04 0.30
CA PRO A 383 8.40 8.00 -0.78
C PRO A 383 8.69 7.42 -2.18
N LYS A 384 9.35 6.26 -2.26
CA LYS A 384 9.64 5.53 -3.50
C LYS A 384 8.68 4.36 -3.75
N ALA A 385 7.51 4.37 -3.11
CA ALA A 385 6.46 3.37 -3.30
C ALA A 385 5.14 4.04 -3.69
N HIS A 386 4.51 3.54 -4.75
CA HIS A 386 3.29 4.10 -5.32
C HIS A 386 2.23 3.03 -5.48
N TYR A 387 0.97 3.34 -5.16
CA TYR A 387 -0.12 2.40 -5.33
C TYR A 387 -0.71 2.47 -6.74
N PHE A 388 -0.92 1.31 -7.36
CA PHE A 388 -1.61 1.15 -8.64
C PHE A 388 -2.96 0.44 -8.44
N PRO A 389 -4.09 1.14 -8.61
CA PRO A 389 -5.44 0.64 -8.29
C PRO A 389 -6.03 -0.28 -9.37
N SER A 390 -5.22 -1.24 -9.85
CA SER A 390 -5.70 -2.25 -10.81
C SER A 390 -6.70 -3.23 -10.18
N PHE A 391 -6.60 -3.46 -8.87
CA PHE A 391 -7.56 -4.27 -8.12
C PHE A 391 -8.95 -3.66 -8.22
N GLU A 392 -9.07 -2.41 -7.78
CA GLU A 392 -10.31 -1.65 -7.76
C GLU A 392 -10.88 -1.46 -9.17
N LEU A 393 -10.02 -1.17 -10.16
CA LEU A 393 -10.45 -1.09 -11.55
C LEU A 393 -11.14 -2.39 -11.97
N VAL A 394 -10.49 -3.54 -11.75
CA VAL A 394 -11.01 -4.85 -12.19
C VAL A 394 -12.25 -5.27 -11.40
N THR A 395 -12.26 -5.10 -10.08
CA THR A 395 -13.35 -5.63 -9.24
C THR A 395 -14.57 -4.71 -9.14
N THR A 396 -14.41 -3.43 -9.45
CA THR A 396 -15.41 -2.41 -9.09
C THR A 396 -15.75 -1.51 -10.28
N CYS A 397 -14.78 -1.18 -11.13
CA CYS A 397 -14.99 -0.31 -12.29
C CYS A 397 -15.18 -1.05 -13.61
N LEU A 398 -15.16 -2.38 -13.65
CA LEU A 398 -15.40 -3.16 -14.88
C LEU A 398 -16.62 -4.06 -14.71
N LYS A 399 -17.47 -4.12 -15.74
CA LYS A 399 -18.70 -4.91 -15.74
C LYS A 399 -18.44 -6.41 -15.91
N ASP A 400 -17.67 -6.77 -16.94
CA ASP A 400 -17.39 -8.17 -17.33
C ASP A 400 -15.87 -8.40 -17.43
N PRO A 401 -15.14 -8.36 -16.29
CA PRO A 401 -13.68 -8.37 -16.32
C PRO A 401 -13.05 -9.76 -16.46
N TRP A 402 -13.83 -10.83 -16.49
CA TRP A 402 -13.34 -12.21 -16.41
C TRP A 402 -13.45 -12.95 -17.75
N GLU A 403 -12.54 -13.90 -17.97
CA GLU A 403 -12.69 -14.96 -18.94
C GLU A 403 -13.85 -15.92 -18.54
N PRO A 404 -14.30 -16.85 -19.41
CA PRO A 404 -15.42 -17.74 -19.12
C PRO A 404 -15.29 -18.60 -17.87
N ASP A 405 -14.08 -18.77 -17.34
CA ASP A 405 -13.81 -19.50 -16.10
C ASP A 405 -14.04 -18.67 -14.83
N LEU A 406 -14.45 -17.41 -14.98
CA LEU A 406 -14.77 -16.45 -13.91
C LEU A 406 -13.58 -16.16 -12.97
N ARG A 407 -12.35 -16.37 -13.45
CA ARG A 407 -11.15 -16.27 -12.63
C ARG A 407 -9.99 -15.57 -13.31
N HIS A 408 -9.69 -15.91 -14.56
CA HIS A 408 -8.65 -15.20 -15.30
C HIS A 408 -9.22 -13.86 -15.78
N VAL A 409 -8.42 -12.80 -15.68
CA VAL A 409 -8.84 -11.47 -16.13
C VAL A 409 -8.84 -11.48 -17.66
N SER A 410 -9.91 -10.96 -18.26
CA SER A 410 -10.05 -10.96 -19.72
C SER A 410 -9.04 -10.03 -20.38
N ARG A 411 -8.65 -10.32 -21.63
CA ARG A 411 -7.74 -9.44 -22.39
C ARG A 411 -8.24 -7.99 -22.44
N GLY A 412 -9.54 -7.80 -22.64
CA GLY A 412 -10.15 -6.46 -22.65
C GLY A 412 -10.01 -5.74 -21.30
N ALA A 413 -10.14 -6.47 -20.18
CA ALA A 413 -9.90 -5.91 -18.85
C ALA A 413 -8.41 -5.59 -18.61
N VAL A 414 -7.50 -6.45 -19.07
CA VAL A 414 -6.05 -6.16 -19.04
C VAL A 414 -5.73 -4.89 -19.83
N ASP A 415 -6.31 -4.69 -21.01
CA ASP A 415 -6.10 -3.47 -21.80
C ASP A 415 -6.56 -2.22 -21.04
N ARG A 416 -7.70 -2.29 -20.33
CA ARG A 416 -8.18 -1.20 -19.47
C ARG A 416 -7.24 -0.95 -18.29
N VAL A 417 -6.68 -1.99 -17.69
CA VAL A 417 -5.64 -1.87 -16.65
C VAL A 417 -4.42 -1.15 -17.20
N MET A 418 -3.96 -1.51 -18.40
CA MET A 418 -2.81 -0.86 -19.02
C MET A 418 -3.08 0.59 -19.40
N GLN A 419 -4.30 0.94 -19.81
CA GLN A 419 -4.70 2.34 -20.04
C GLN A 419 -4.70 3.16 -18.74
N LEU A 420 -5.11 2.56 -17.61
CA LEU A 420 -5.00 3.20 -16.31
C LEU A 420 -3.53 3.38 -15.90
N PHE A 421 -2.69 2.36 -16.12
CA PHE A 421 -1.25 2.46 -15.89
C PHE A 421 -0.65 3.63 -16.67
N ASP A 422 -1.03 3.77 -17.94
CA ASP A 422 -0.57 4.85 -18.80
C ASP A 422 -0.97 6.23 -18.26
N ALA A 423 -2.23 6.38 -17.87
CA ALA A 423 -2.76 7.62 -17.35
C ALA A 423 -2.02 8.07 -16.07
N MET A 424 -1.67 7.12 -15.21
CA MET A 424 -1.02 7.38 -13.93
C MET A 424 0.48 7.57 -14.04
N PHE A 425 1.18 6.68 -14.75
CA PHE A 425 2.63 6.50 -14.62
C PHE A 425 3.45 6.90 -15.83
N LEU A 426 2.86 7.09 -17.01
CA LEU A 426 3.65 7.53 -18.16
C LEU A 426 4.04 9.01 -18.06
N LYS A 427 5.33 9.26 -18.28
CA LYS A 427 5.84 10.59 -18.60
C LYS A 427 5.21 11.00 -19.92
N ARG A 428 4.56 12.16 -19.95
CA ARG A 428 4.12 12.75 -21.22
C ARG A 428 5.35 13.39 -21.86
N GLU A 429 5.54 13.19 -23.16
CA GLU A 429 6.48 14.01 -23.92
C GLU A 429 6.10 15.49 -23.72
N ALA A 430 7.12 16.32 -23.52
CA ALA A 430 6.96 17.75 -23.22
C ALA A 430 6.48 18.54 -24.43
#